data_AF-A0A9N7YXF7-F1
#
_entry.id   AF-A0A9N7YXF7-F1
#
_cell.length_a   1.000
_cell.length_b   1.000
_cell.length_c   1.000
_cell.angle_alpha   90.00
_cell.angle_beta   90.00
_cell.angle_gamma   90.00
#
_symmetry.space_group_name_H-M   'P 1'
#
loop_
_entity.id
_entity.type
_entity.pdbx_description
1 polymer ?
#
loop_
_entity_poly.entity_id
_entity_poly.type
_entity_poly.pdbx_seq_one_letter_code
_entity_poly.pdbx_strand_id
1 'polypeptide(L)'
;MFNYGEIIWSTGTASGGDPLTGLGGTTAQSGFNGGDIGHFFNLPGSRSNEVVNIEQSTNVNVPGRWLFRVDTELIDPANGCSYNGRYYRRGENFWLSDQCLQRCRCLDIDNEVQCQEAPCGQLENCEQQEGAFYCQPIRTSTCVVFGDPHYHTFDGFLYHFQGTCSYLLARPCWEVTGLPFFSVEAKNENRGIPSVSWLRDVTVEVYGHRVMLPKGSLGTVQVDGLTKTVPVQLQLGAIRVYQSGVAVALETDFGLLVTRKRGGVGRQLASGGHRLETTVGSSTKLMDRSGIAEQ
;
A
#
# COMPACT_ATOMS: atom_id res chain seq x y z
N MET A 1 -19.15 -16.02 8.23
CA MET A 1 -20.29 -15.45 7.48
C MET A 1 -20.25 -16.02 6.08
N PHE A 2 -21.34 -16.63 5.62
CA PHE A 2 -21.46 -17.16 4.26
C PHE A 2 -22.57 -16.41 3.54
N ASN A 3 -22.33 -16.02 2.29
CA ASN A 3 -23.35 -15.44 1.42
C ASN A 3 -23.56 -16.39 0.25
N TYR A 4 -24.72 -17.02 0.19
CA TYR A 4 -25.11 -17.91 -0.90
C TYR A 4 -25.80 -17.10 -1.99
N GLY A 5 -25.43 -17.38 -3.23
CA GLY A 5 -26.10 -16.86 -4.43
C GLY A 5 -27.17 -17.83 -4.94
N GLU A 6 -27.66 -17.57 -6.14
CA GLU A 6 -28.64 -18.42 -6.82
C GLU A 6 -28.11 -19.86 -7.01
N ILE A 7 -28.90 -20.85 -6.61
CA ILE A 7 -28.62 -22.27 -6.83
C ILE A 7 -29.61 -22.80 -7.87
N ILE A 8 -29.10 -23.10 -9.06
CA ILE A 8 -29.91 -23.56 -10.19
C ILE A 8 -30.07 -25.10 -10.18
N TRP A 9 -29.17 -25.83 -9.51
CA TRP A 9 -29.15 -27.29 -9.47
C TRP A 9 -28.89 -27.77 -8.05
N SER A 10 -29.77 -28.63 -7.53
CA SER A 10 -29.58 -29.28 -6.22
C SER A 10 -28.90 -30.64 -6.33
N THR A 11 -28.99 -31.30 -7.49
CA THR A 11 -28.37 -32.60 -7.74
C THR A 11 -27.88 -32.73 -9.19
N GLY A 12 -26.67 -33.27 -9.39
CA GLY A 12 -26.17 -33.64 -10.72
C GLY A 12 -26.69 -35.00 -11.22
N THR A 13 -26.69 -35.23 -12.52
CA THR A 13 -27.14 -36.50 -13.14
C THR A 13 -26.36 -37.72 -12.63
N ALA A 14 -25.08 -37.56 -12.31
CA ALA A 14 -24.24 -38.59 -11.70
C ALA A 14 -24.73 -39.06 -10.31
N SER A 15 -25.53 -38.23 -9.63
CA SER A 15 -26.14 -38.52 -8.33
C SER A 15 -27.63 -38.87 -8.44
N GLY A 16 -28.11 -39.20 -9.65
CA GLY A 16 -29.51 -39.53 -9.92
C GLY A 16 -30.44 -38.32 -10.07
N GLY A 17 -29.87 -37.13 -10.28
CA GLY A 17 -30.63 -35.91 -10.54
C GLY A 17 -31.23 -35.89 -11.96
N ASP A 18 -32.38 -35.24 -12.10
CA ASP A 18 -33.05 -35.02 -13.36
C ASP A 18 -32.25 -34.05 -14.25
N PRO A 19 -31.95 -34.39 -15.52
CA PRO A 19 -31.09 -33.60 -16.40
C PRO A 19 -31.73 -32.32 -16.95
N LEU A 20 -33.02 -32.07 -16.71
CA LEU A 20 -33.72 -30.87 -17.16
C LEU A 20 -34.01 -29.91 -16.02
N THR A 21 -34.29 -30.44 -14.84
CA THR A 21 -34.72 -29.66 -13.66
C THR A 21 -33.66 -29.59 -12.56
N GLY A 22 -32.66 -30.48 -12.56
CA GLY A 22 -31.63 -30.58 -11.53
C GLY A 22 -32.13 -31.05 -10.17
N LEU A 23 -33.36 -31.59 -10.12
CA LEU A 23 -34.03 -32.10 -8.92
C LEU A 23 -33.98 -33.63 -8.84
N GLY A 24 -34.23 -34.19 -7.65
CA GLY A 24 -34.18 -35.64 -7.42
C GLY A 24 -32.76 -36.17 -7.20
N GLY A 25 -32.61 -37.46 -6.96
CA GLY A 25 -31.31 -38.06 -6.62
C GLY A 25 -30.78 -37.68 -5.23
N THR A 26 -29.47 -37.66 -5.05
CA THR A 26 -28.81 -37.22 -3.80
C THR A 26 -28.60 -35.71 -3.79
N THR A 27 -29.49 -35.02 -3.07
CA THR A 27 -29.53 -33.56 -2.93
C THR A 27 -28.32 -32.98 -2.21
N ALA A 28 -27.90 -31.79 -2.66
CA ALA A 28 -26.80 -31.05 -2.06
C ALA A 28 -27.06 -30.75 -0.58
N GLN A 29 -25.99 -30.87 0.22
CA GLN A 29 -25.97 -30.42 1.59
C GLN A 29 -25.33 -29.05 1.67
N SER A 30 -26.02 -28.10 2.31
CA SER A 30 -25.52 -26.77 2.60
C SER A 30 -25.55 -26.52 4.11
N GLY A 31 -24.52 -25.81 4.59
CA GLY A 31 -24.32 -25.68 6.02
C GLY A 31 -22.91 -25.28 6.39
N PHE A 32 -22.61 -25.43 7.68
CA PHE A 32 -21.29 -25.28 8.24
C PHE A 32 -20.89 -26.61 8.89
N ASN A 33 -19.70 -27.11 8.59
CA ASN A 33 -19.10 -28.22 9.32
C ASN A 33 -17.87 -27.66 10.05
N GLY A 34 -17.81 -27.83 11.36
CA GLY A 34 -16.73 -27.38 12.23
C GLY A 34 -15.43 -28.19 12.10
N GLY A 35 -15.40 -29.21 11.24
CA GLY A 35 -14.20 -30.00 10.97
C GLY A 35 -14.21 -31.41 11.52
N ASP A 36 -15.19 -31.75 12.37
CA ASP A 36 -15.32 -33.06 12.98
C ASP A 36 -16.65 -33.75 12.58
N ILE A 37 -16.87 -34.94 13.13
CA ILE A 37 -18.02 -35.79 12.81
C ILE A 37 -19.29 -35.32 13.58
N GLY A 38 -19.16 -34.43 14.56
CA GLY A 38 -20.23 -34.12 15.54
C GLY A 38 -20.76 -32.69 15.49
N HIS A 39 -19.99 -31.71 15.01
CA HIS A 39 -20.31 -30.30 15.03
C HIS A 39 -20.55 -29.78 13.62
N PHE A 40 -21.78 -29.93 13.15
CA PHE A 40 -22.23 -29.30 11.92
C PHE A 40 -23.60 -28.67 12.10
N PHE A 41 -23.84 -27.62 11.32
CA PHE A 41 -25.13 -26.97 11.20
C PHE A 41 -25.59 -27.09 9.75
N ASN A 42 -26.74 -27.72 9.54
CA ASN A 42 -27.38 -27.76 8.22
C ASN A 42 -28.31 -26.57 8.06
N LEU A 43 -28.29 -25.96 6.87
CA LEU A 43 -29.29 -24.96 6.53
C LEU A 43 -30.69 -25.60 6.43
N PRO A 44 -31.75 -24.91 6.87
CA PRO A 44 -33.12 -25.27 6.53
C PRO A 44 -33.28 -25.51 5.02
N GLY A 45 -33.96 -26.59 4.63
CA GLY A 45 -34.10 -26.99 3.21
C GLY A 45 -32.87 -27.68 2.60
N SER A 46 -31.73 -27.75 3.30
CA SER A 46 -30.58 -28.55 2.87
C SER A 46 -30.94 -30.04 2.78
N ARG A 47 -30.31 -30.77 1.84
CA ARG A 47 -30.61 -32.18 1.52
C ARG A 47 -32.07 -32.41 1.10
N SER A 48 -32.76 -31.38 0.62
CA SER A 48 -34.05 -31.49 -0.06
C SER A 48 -34.04 -30.65 -1.34
N ASN A 49 -35.12 -30.73 -2.13
CA ASN A 49 -35.28 -29.88 -3.31
C ASN A 49 -35.41 -28.38 -2.93
N GLU A 50 -35.67 -28.05 -1.67
CA GLU A 50 -35.78 -26.67 -1.18
C GLU A 50 -34.42 -25.97 -1.04
N VAL A 51 -33.30 -26.70 -1.16
CA VAL A 51 -31.94 -26.13 -1.10
C VAL A 51 -31.69 -25.07 -2.18
N VAL A 52 -32.50 -25.06 -3.24
CA VAL A 52 -32.48 -24.02 -4.29
C VAL A 52 -33.03 -22.67 -3.82
N ASN A 53 -33.63 -22.59 -2.63
CA ASN A 53 -34.22 -21.38 -2.05
C ASN A 53 -33.38 -20.79 -0.89
N ILE A 54 -32.14 -21.25 -0.70
CA ILE A 54 -31.29 -20.80 0.43
C ILE A 54 -30.84 -19.34 0.31
N GLU A 55 -30.95 -18.76 -0.88
CA GLU A 55 -30.78 -17.34 -1.21
C GLU A 55 -31.96 -16.49 -0.74
N GLN A 56 -33.15 -17.08 -0.55
CA GLN A 56 -34.35 -16.40 -0.04
C GLN A 56 -34.50 -16.49 1.48
N SER A 57 -33.77 -17.40 2.12
CA SER A 57 -33.82 -17.63 3.57
C SER A 57 -32.53 -17.22 4.27
N THR A 58 -32.58 -17.12 5.61
CA THR A 58 -31.49 -16.59 6.44
C THR A 58 -31.74 -16.84 7.93
N ASN A 59 -30.68 -16.80 8.75
CA ASN A 59 -30.77 -16.71 10.20
C ASN A 59 -30.39 -15.33 10.78
N VAL A 60 -30.12 -14.34 9.93
CA VAL A 60 -29.71 -12.96 10.32
C VAL A 60 -30.50 -11.87 9.61
N ASN A 61 -31.72 -12.18 9.16
CA ASN A 61 -32.66 -11.25 8.50
C ASN A 61 -32.10 -10.55 7.24
N VAL A 62 -31.09 -11.15 6.60
CA VAL A 62 -30.57 -10.71 5.29
C VAL A 62 -30.62 -11.93 4.35
N PRO A 63 -31.54 -11.98 3.37
CA PRO A 63 -31.69 -13.12 2.46
C PRO A 63 -30.35 -13.58 1.88
N GLY A 64 -30.09 -14.89 1.91
CA GLY A 64 -28.86 -15.51 1.40
C GLY A 64 -27.64 -15.36 2.32
N ARG A 65 -27.71 -14.56 3.38
CA ARG A 65 -26.66 -14.44 4.39
C ARG A 65 -26.90 -15.38 5.55
N TRP A 66 -25.88 -16.17 5.88
CA TRP A 66 -25.90 -17.11 6.98
C TRP A 66 -24.72 -16.87 7.92
N LEU A 67 -25.00 -16.80 9.22
CA LEU A 67 -24.02 -16.59 10.27
C LEU A 67 -24.05 -17.78 11.23
N PHE A 68 -22.93 -18.48 11.35
CA PHE A 68 -22.78 -19.56 12.31
C PHE A 68 -21.88 -19.06 13.43
N ARG A 69 -22.38 -19.17 14.66
CA ARG A 69 -21.56 -18.96 15.85
C ARG A 69 -20.74 -20.22 16.05
N VAL A 70 -19.42 -20.08 16.05
CA VAL A 70 -18.49 -21.16 16.37
C VAL A 70 -17.95 -20.84 17.75
N ASP A 71 -18.43 -21.59 18.74
CA ASP A 71 -18.05 -21.40 20.16
C ASP A 71 -16.82 -22.23 20.55
N THR A 72 -16.29 -23.01 19.61
CA THR A 72 -15.09 -23.83 19.78
C THR A 72 -13.88 -23.11 19.19
N GLU A 73 -12.80 -23.01 19.97
CA GLU A 73 -11.49 -22.49 19.50
C GLU A 73 -10.87 -23.37 18.40
N LEU A 74 -11.34 -24.61 18.30
CA LEU A 74 -10.92 -25.61 17.32
C LEU A 74 -12.02 -25.77 16.27
N ILE A 75 -11.87 -25.07 15.16
CA ILE A 75 -12.32 -25.61 13.87
C ILE A 75 -11.20 -26.59 13.49
N ASP A 76 -11.47 -27.89 13.30
CA ASP A 76 -10.48 -28.81 12.72
C ASP A 76 -10.56 -28.68 11.20
N PRO A 77 -9.83 -27.74 10.60
CA PRO A 77 -10.11 -27.41 9.22
C PRO A 77 -9.47 -28.53 8.41
N ALA A 78 -10.26 -29.30 7.67
CA ALA A 78 -9.74 -30.39 6.83
C ALA A 78 -8.51 -29.98 5.98
N ASN A 79 -8.33 -28.67 5.71
CA ASN A 79 -7.23 -28.09 4.95
C ASN A 79 -6.59 -26.79 5.53
N GLY A 80 -6.46 -26.61 6.84
CA GLY A 80 -5.83 -25.40 7.41
C GLY A 80 -5.71 -25.41 8.93
N CYS A 81 -5.47 -24.26 9.54
CA CYS A 81 -5.33 -24.12 11.00
C CYS A 81 -6.37 -23.15 11.57
N SER A 82 -6.85 -23.42 12.77
CA SER A 82 -7.63 -22.45 13.55
C SER A 82 -6.80 -21.90 14.69
N TYR A 83 -6.71 -20.58 14.80
CA TYR A 83 -5.94 -19.91 15.86
C TYR A 83 -6.60 -18.60 16.26
N ASN A 84 -6.87 -18.41 17.56
CA ASN A 84 -7.62 -17.28 18.12
C ASN A 84 -8.96 -17.00 17.40
N GLY A 85 -9.70 -18.06 17.05
CA GLY A 85 -10.99 -17.95 16.38
C GLY A 85 -10.91 -17.56 14.90
N ARG A 86 -9.71 -17.56 14.30
CA ARG A 86 -9.50 -17.30 12.87
C ARG A 86 -8.95 -18.53 12.14
N TYR A 87 -9.40 -18.71 10.90
CA TYR A 87 -8.88 -19.71 9.98
C TYR A 87 -7.69 -19.18 9.18
N TYR A 88 -6.65 -19.99 9.06
CA TYR A 88 -5.46 -19.76 8.25
C TYR A 88 -5.24 -20.94 7.29
N ARG A 89 -4.81 -20.66 6.06
CA ARG A 89 -4.52 -21.71 5.07
C ARG A 89 -3.21 -22.41 5.41
N ARG A 90 -3.05 -23.67 4.99
CA ARG A 90 -1.75 -24.37 5.07
C ARG A 90 -0.64 -23.55 4.42
N GLY A 91 0.48 -23.40 5.11
CA GLY A 91 1.62 -22.61 4.69
C GLY A 91 1.48 -21.10 4.87
N GLU A 92 0.31 -20.60 5.30
CA GLU A 92 0.09 -19.17 5.52
C GLU A 92 0.91 -18.67 6.70
N ASN A 93 1.53 -17.49 6.52
CA ASN A 93 2.29 -16.81 7.56
C ASN A 93 1.52 -15.55 8.00
N PHE A 94 1.45 -15.31 9.30
CA PHE A 94 0.73 -14.19 9.89
C PHE A 94 1.38 -13.76 11.21
N TRP A 95 1.03 -12.58 11.69
CA TRP A 95 1.52 -12.02 12.94
C TRP A 95 0.38 -11.73 13.91
N LEU A 96 0.67 -11.86 15.20
CA LEU A 96 -0.34 -11.84 16.26
C LEU A 96 -0.78 -10.43 16.70
N SER A 97 0.04 -9.41 16.43
CA SER A 97 -0.19 -8.04 16.92
C SER A 97 0.29 -7.00 15.91
N ASP A 98 -0.12 -5.76 16.15
CA ASP A 98 0.26 -4.56 15.39
C ASP A 98 1.75 -4.20 15.46
N GLN A 99 2.48 -4.81 16.40
CA GLN A 99 3.93 -4.70 16.49
C GLN A 99 4.66 -5.73 15.61
N CYS A 100 3.94 -6.70 15.04
CA CYS A 100 4.50 -7.80 14.25
C CYS A 100 5.73 -8.47 14.89
N LEU A 101 5.80 -8.63 16.21
CA LEU A 101 6.97 -9.23 16.88
C LEU A 101 7.06 -10.76 16.75
N GLN A 102 5.91 -11.43 16.70
CA GLN A 102 5.81 -12.89 16.62
C GLN A 102 5.14 -13.30 15.31
N ARG A 103 5.88 -14.04 14.48
CA ARG A 103 5.40 -14.63 13.24
C ARG A 103 4.96 -16.05 13.51
N CYS A 104 3.75 -16.36 13.07
CA CYS A 104 3.16 -17.67 13.10
C CYS A 104 3.02 -18.22 11.69
N ARG A 105 3.14 -19.54 11.55
CA ARG A 105 2.85 -20.27 10.33
C ARG A 105 1.84 -21.36 10.63
N CYS A 106 0.79 -21.45 9.81
CA CYS A 106 -0.03 -22.64 9.76
C CYS A 106 0.76 -23.75 9.05
N LEU A 107 1.07 -24.82 9.78
CA LEU A 107 1.85 -25.93 9.25
C LEU A 107 1.06 -26.67 8.17
N ASP A 108 1.79 -27.28 7.24
CA ASP A 108 1.21 -28.02 6.13
C ASP A 108 0.62 -29.38 6.56
N ILE A 109 0.92 -29.80 7.80
CA ILE A 109 0.55 -31.08 8.39
C ILE A 109 -0.06 -30.80 9.78
N ASP A 110 -0.99 -31.65 10.22
CA ASP A 110 -1.58 -31.68 11.57
C ASP A 110 -2.35 -30.43 12.02
N ASN A 111 -2.63 -29.50 11.09
CA ASN A 111 -3.45 -28.30 11.34
C ASN A 111 -2.93 -27.43 12.51
N GLU A 112 -1.62 -27.54 12.81
CA GLU A 112 -0.95 -26.89 13.93
C GLU A 112 -0.37 -25.52 13.52
N VAL A 113 -0.40 -24.57 14.45
CA VAL A 113 0.24 -23.25 14.29
C VAL A 113 1.55 -23.21 15.06
N GLN A 114 2.64 -22.91 14.36
CA GLN A 114 3.95 -22.70 14.99
C GLN A 114 4.32 -21.22 14.94
N CYS A 115 4.62 -20.64 16.10
CA CYS A 115 5.02 -19.25 16.25
C CYS A 115 6.46 -19.10 16.72
N GLN A 116 7.13 -18.07 16.25
CA GLN A 116 8.48 -17.69 16.66
C GLN A 116 8.65 -16.17 16.65
N GLU A 117 9.58 -15.65 17.44
CA GLU A 117 9.97 -14.24 17.38
C GLU A 117 10.62 -13.94 16.02
N ALA A 118 9.98 -13.05 15.26
CA ALA A 118 10.42 -12.66 13.93
C ALA A 118 9.73 -11.31 13.58
N PRO A 119 10.34 -10.18 13.98
CA PRO A 119 9.87 -8.85 13.59
C PRO A 119 9.93 -8.64 12.07
N CYS A 120 9.15 -7.68 11.56
CA CYS A 120 9.25 -7.25 10.17
C CYS A 120 10.67 -6.80 9.82
N GLY A 121 11.08 -7.01 8.57
CA GLY A 121 12.35 -6.50 8.07
C GLY A 121 12.41 -4.96 8.05
N GLN A 122 13.60 -4.40 7.91
CA GLN A 122 13.80 -2.94 7.88
C GLN A 122 13.06 -2.21 6.74
N LEU A 123 12.62 -2.96 5.71
CA LEU A 123 11.90 -2.44 4.55
C LEU A 123 10.48 -3.03 4.46
N GLU A 124 9.92 -3.44 5.60
CA GLU A 124 8.57 -3.95 5.70
C GLU A 124 7.80 -3.17 6.78
N ASN A 125 6.50 -3.00 6.59
CA ASN A 125 5.61 -2.43 7.58
C ASN A 125 4.58 -3.46 8.05
N CYS A 126 4.17 -3.36 9.31
CA CYS A 126 3.14 -4.22 9.88
C CYS A 126 1.76 -3.71 9.49
N GLU A 127 1.05 -4.43 8.63
CA GLU A 127 -0.28 -4.04 8.14
C GLU A 127 -1.35 -5.03 8.61
N GLN A 128 -2.49 -4.50 9.06
CA GLN A 128 -3.63 -5.33 9.43
C GLN A 128 -4.43 -5.71 8.19
N GLN A 129 -4.58 -7.01 7.93
CA GLN A 129 -5.39 -7.55 6.85
C GLN A 129 -6.37 -8.60 7.38
N GLU A 130 -7.66 -8.35 7.18
CA GLU A 130 -8.76 -9.27 7.53
C GLU A 130 -8.75 -9.74 9.00
N GLY A 131 -8.16 -8.97 9.92
CA GLY A 131 -8.11 -9.28 11.37
C GLY A 131 -6.83 -9.96 11.87
N ALA A 132 -5.76 -9.99 11.07
CA ALA A 132 -4.42 -10.45 11.45
C ALA A 132 -3.40 -9.49 10.85
N PHE A 133 -2.14 -9.63 11.23
CA PHE A 133 -1.09 -8.71 10.81
C PHE A 133 -0.11 -9.40 9.87
N TYR A 134 0.41 -8.64 8.91
CA TYR A 134 1.33 -9.13 7.91
C TYR A 134 2.43 -8.08 7.69
N CYS A 135 3.68 -8.54 7.67
CA CYS A 135 4.78 -7.71 7.20
C CYS A 135 4.65 -7.55 5.68
N GLN A 136 4.36 -6.33 5.24
CA GLN A 136 4.25 -5.96 3.83
C GLN A 136 5.46 -5.15 3.40
N PRO A 137 6.06 -5.40 2.22
CA PRO A 137 7.14 -4.58 1.71
C PRO A 137 6.72 -3.11 1.64
N ILE A 138 7.55 -2.22 2.19
CA ILE A 138 7.41 -0.78 2.00
C ILE A 138 7.61 -0.52 0.52
N ARG A 139 6.55 -0.20 -0.21
CA ARG A 139 6.67 0.19 -1.61
C ARG A 139 7.07 1.66 -1.65
N THR A 140 8.06 1.99 -2.45
CA THR A 140 8.50 3.37 -2.66
C THR A 140 8.33 3.72 -4.12
N SER A 141 7.83 4.92 -4.41
CA SER A 141 7.84 5.46 -5.77
C SER A 141 8.79 6.64 -5.84
N THR A 142 9.49 6.79 -6.97
CA THR A 142 10.44 7.90 -7.19
C THR A 142 10.01 8.75 -8.38
N CYS A 143 9.97 10.06 -8.19
CA CYS A 143 9.85 11.06 -9.24
C CYS A 143 11.24 11.70 -9.48
N VAL A 144 11.65 11.85 -10.73
CA VAL A 144 12.96 12.43 -11.09
C VAL A 144 12.79 13.58 -12.06
N VAL A 145 13.47 14.69 -11.80
CA VAL A 145 13.60 15.81 -12.73
C VAL A 145 15.07 15.95 -13.11
N PHE A 146 15.41 15.83 -14.39
CA PHE A 146 16.80 15.93 -14.84
C PHE A 146 16.93 16.65 -16.18
N GLY A 147 17.62 17.80 -16.18
CA GLY A 147 17.68 18.64 -17.38
C GLY A 147 16.29 19.15 -17.76
N ASP A 148 16.14 20.46 -17.93
CA ASP A 148 14.92 20.95 -18.58
C ASP A 148 14.87 20.35 -20.00
N PRO A 149 13.81 19.64 -20.43
CA PRO A 149 12.47 19.56 -19.83
C PRO A 149 12.04 18.18 -19.30
N HIS A 150 12.94 17.30 -18.84
CA HIS A 150 12.61 15.89 -18.57
C HIS A 150 12.13 15.61 -17.14
N TYR A 151 10.90 15.11 -17.03
CA TYR A 151 10.25 14.69 -15.78
C TYR A 151 9.87 13.21 -15.87
N HIS A 152 10.35 12.39 -14.96
CA HIS A 152 9.84 11.03 -14.73
C HIS A 152 8.91 11.05 -13.52
N THR A 153 7.64 10.70 -13.73
CA THR A 153 6.63 10.64 -12.68
C THR A 153 6.75 9.38 -11.82
N PHE A 154 6.06 9.35 -10.68
CA PHE A 154 6.07 8.24 -9.72
C PHE A 154 5.60 6.90 -10.28
N ASP A 155 4.76 6.93 -11.31
CA ASP A 155 4.22 5.80 -12.06
C ASP A 155 5.02 5.49 -13.33
N GLY A 156 6.13 6.19 -13.56
CA GLY A 156 7.15 5.84 -14.55
C GLY A 156 7.03 6.55 -15.91
N PHE A 157 6.04 7.42 -16.13
CA PHE A 157 5.94 8.17 -17.38
C PHE A 157 6.99 9.27 -17.49
N LEU A 158 7.50 9.45 -18.71
CA LEU A 158 8.40 10.55 -19.07
C LEU A 158 7.59 11.67 -19.73
N TYR A 159 7.72 12.88 -19.20
CA TYR A 159 7.16 14.10 -19.77
C TYR A 159 8.26 15.10 -20.12
N HIS A 160 7.98 15.89 -21.15
CA HIS A 160 8.79 17.01 -21.58
C HIS A 160 8.02 18.31 -21.35
N PHE A 161 8.35 19.07 -20.31
CA PHE A 161 7.77 20.38 -20.05
C PHE A 161 8.81 21.50 -20.07
N GLN A 162 8.71 22.40 -21.05
CA GLN A 162 9.58 23.58 -21.18
C GLN A 162 8.90 24.81 -20.58
N GLY A 163 9.46 25.38 -19.52
CA GLY A 163 8.98 26.64 -18.97
C GLY A 163 9.76 27.13 -17.75
N THR A 164 9.56 28.40 -17.41
CA THR A 164 10.34 29.13 -16.39
C THR A 164 9.58 29.39 -15.09
N CYS A 165 8.45 28.70 -14.91
CA CYS A 165 7.62 28.84 -13.73
C CYS A 165 8.11 27.97 -12.57
N SER A 166 7.43 28.09 -11.43
CA SER A 166 7.50 27.09 -10.37
C SER A 166 6.55 25.94 -10.70
N TYR A 167 7.04 24.70 -10.61
CA TYR A 167 6.28 23.49 -10.86
C TYR A 167 6.08 22.72 -9.57
N LEU A 168 4.83 22.40 -9.28
CA LEU A 168 4.47 21.50 -8.20
C LEU A 168 4.80 20.06 -8.59
N LEU A 169 5.72 19.43 -7.87
CA LEU A 169 6.17 18.07 -8.15
C LEU A 169 5.44 17.01 -7.33
N ALA A 170 5.13 17.33 -6.07
CA ALA A 170 4.43 16.42 -5.17
C ALA A 170 3.66 17.20 -4.10
N ARG A 171 2.41 16.79 -3.85
CA ARG A 171 1.61 17.16 -2.67
C ARG A 171 0.52 16.12 -2.44
N PRO A 172 0.07 15.88 -1.20
CA PRO A 172 -1.15 15.13 -0.95
C PRO A 172 -2.36 15.79 -1.64
N CYS A 173 -3.24 14.98 -2.24
CA CYS A 173 -4.45 15.49 -2.89
C CYS A 173 -5.59 15.76 -1.89
N TRP A 174 -5.59 15.03 -0.77
CA TRP A 174 -6.54 15.13 0.33
C TRP A 174 -5.82 14.74 1.62
N GLU A 175 -6.48 14.95 2.76
CA GLU A 175 -5.96 14.54 4.06
C GLU A 175 -5.91 13.01 4.15
N VAL A 176 -4.71 12.47 4.36
CA VAL A 176 -4.47 11.04 4.54
C VAL A 176 -4.09 10.81 6.00
N THR A 177 -4.82 9.92 6.69
CA THR A 177 -4.52 9.58 8.09
C THR A 177 -3.08 9.10 8.23
N GLY A 178 -2.32 9.70 9.16
CA GLY A 178 -0.92 9.36 9.40
C GLY A 178 0.09 9.99 8.43
N LEU A 179 -0.36 10.80 7.46
CA LEU A 179 0.52 11.54 6.56
C LEU A 179 0.33 13.06 6.76
N PRO A 180 1.35 13.77 7.25
CA PRO A 180 1.32 15.23 7.33
C PRO A 180 1.20 15.89 5.95
N PHE A 181 0.62 17.09 5.90
CA PHE A 181 0.67 17.90 4.69
C PHE A 181 2.13 18.21 4.31
N PHE A 182 2.44 18.10 3.02
CA PHE A 182 3.71 18.56 2.46
C PHE A 182 3.52 19.04 1.01
N SER A 183 4.42 19.93 0.56
CA SER A 183 4.53 20.29 -0.86
C SER A 183 6.00 20.27 -1.29
N VAL A 184 6.24 19.83 -2.53
CA VAL A 184 7.55 19.88 -3.17
C VAL A 184 7.41 20.66 -4.47
N GLU A 185 8.08 21.80 -4.55
CA GLU A 185 8.06 22.67 -5.72
C GLU A 185 9.46 22.83 -6.30
N ALA A 186 9.54 22.84 -7.63
CA ALA A 186 10.75 23.06 -8.38
C ALA A 186 10.63 24.32 -9.21
N LYS A 187 11.51 25.30 -8.98
CA LYS A 187 11.54 26.52 -9.78
C LYS A 187 12.56 26.41 -10.91
N ASN A 188 12.12 26.66 -12.14
CA ASN A 188 13.02 26.72 -13.29
C ASN A 188 13.37 28.17 -13.65
N GLU A 189 14.56 28.40 -14.19
CA GLU A 189 15.01 29.72 -14.65
C GLU A 189 15.63 29.69 -16.03
N ASN A 190 15.34 30.72 -16.84
CA ASN A 190 15.84 30.83 -18.20
C ASN A 190 17.33 31.20 -18.27
N ARG A 191 18.07 30.60 -19.20
CA ARG A 191 19.52 30.81 -19.35
C ARG A 191 19.86 32.02 -20.25
N GLY A 192 19.07 33.09 -20.19
CA GLY A 192 19.24 34.25 -21.08
C GLY A 192 18.92 33.99 -22.56
N ILE A 193 18.51 32.76 -22.94
CA ILE A 193 17.93 32.39 -24.24
C ILE A 193 16.57 31.77 -23.94
N PRO A 194 15.46 32.25 -24.51
CA PRO A 194 14.08 31.85 -24.17
C PRO A 194 13.78 30.34 -24.15
N SER A 195 14.61 29.52 -24.81
CA SER A 195 14.38 28.11 -25.11
C SER A 195 15.06 27.10 -24.18
N VAL A 196 15.80 27.53 -23.14
CA VAL A 196 16.48 26.62 -22.20
C VAL A 196 16.39 27.15 -20.76
N SER A 197 15.62 26.47 -19.91
CA SER A 197 15.55 26.75 -18.47
C SER A 197 16.35 25.73 -17.63
N TRP A 198 16.69 26.02 -16.38
CA TRP A 198 17.32 25.08 -15.45
C TRP A 198 16.70 25.19 -14.05
N LEU A 199 16.65 24.08 -13.31
CA LEU A 199 16.22 24.05 -11.91
C LEU A 199 17.06 25.03 -11.06
N ARG A 200 16.44 26.12 -10.59
CA ARG A 200 17.04 27.15 -9.73
C ARG A 200 17.03 26.70 -8.28
N ASP A 201 15.87 26.35 -7.75
CA ASP A 201 15.68 25.95 -6.36
C ASP A 201 14.61 24.88 -6.26
N VAL A 202 14.71 24.07 -5.21
CA VAL A 202 13.66 23.15 -4.79
C VAL A 202 13.19 23.62 -3.44
N THR A 203 11.89 23.84 -3.30
CA THR A 203 11.27 24.25 -2.05
C THR A 203 10.43 23.10 -1.52
N VAL A 204 10.63 22.76 -0.24
CA VAL A 204 9.82 21.79 0.49
C VAL A 204 9.12 22.51 1.62
N GLU A 205 7.79 22.45 1.64
CA GLU A 205 7.00 22.91 2.79
C GLU A 205 6.48 21.70 3.55
N VAL A 206 6.80 21.60 4.84
CA VAL A 206 6.41 20.46 5.69
C VAL A 206 6.48 20.87 7.16
N TYR A 207 5.53 20.40 7.98
CA TYR A 207 5.41 20.75 9.40
C TYR A 207 5.46 22.27 9.69
N GLY A 208 4.94 23.10 8.77
CA GLY A 208 4.97 24.56 8.89
C GLY A 208 6.32 25.23 8.60
N HIS A 209 7.35 24.46 8.24
CA HIS A 209 8.64 24.97 7.81
C HIS A 209 8.74 25.02 6.29
N ARG A 210 9.43 26.04 5.77
CA ARG A 210 9.77 26.18 4.35
C ARG A 210 11.28 26.03 4.16
N VAL A 211 11.69 24.91 3.57
CA VAL A 211 13.10 24.59 3.31
C VAL A 211 13.40 24.69 1.82
N MET A 212 14.29 25.60 1.44
CA MET A 212 14.76 25.77 0.07
C MET A 212 16.16 25.20 -0.09
N LEU A 213 16.34 24.35 -1.11
CA LEU A 213 17.60 23.74 -1.56
C LEU A 213 18.10 24.50 -2.80
N PRO A 214 18.99 25.51 -2.65
CA PRO A 214 19.39 26.35 -3.77
C PRO A 214 20.36 25.66 -4.74
N LYS A 215 20.49 26.21 -5.95
CA LYS A 215 21.45 25.74 -6.95
C LYS A 215 22.87 25.96 -6.46
N GLY A 216 23.67 24.89 -6.53
CA GLY A 216 25.12 24.97 -6.38
C GLY A 216 25.61 25.25 -4.96
N SER A 217 24.72 25.34 -3.96
CA SER A 217 25.15 25.35 -2.57
C SER A 217 25.61 23.97 -2.16
N LEU A 218 26.87 23.88 -1.74
CA LEU A 218 27.35 22.79 -0.92
C LEU A 218 27.23 23.26 0.52
N GLY A 219 26.67 22.42 1.37
CA GLY A 219 26.68 22.72 2.80
C GLY A 219 25.68 23.78 3.26
N THR A 220 24.90 24.45 2.39
CA THR A 220 23.93 25.48 2.83
C THR A 220 22.55 25.33 2.21
N VAL A 221 21.54 25.68 2.99
CA VAL A 221 20.11 25.67 2.65
C VAL A 221 19.44 26.91 3.24
N GLN A 222 18.28 27.31 2.74
CA GLN A 222 17.47 28.32 3.43
C GLN A 222 16.33 27.62 4.18
N VAL A 223 16.15 27.97 5.45
CA VAL A 223 15.06 27.51 6.31
C VAL A 223 14.32 28.73 6.79
N ASP A 224 13.05 28.85 6.43
CA ASP A 224 12.17 29.97 6.83
C ASP A 224 12.78 31.33 6.46
N GLY A 225 13.42 31.40 5.28
CA GLY A 225 14.10 32.60 4.76
C GLY A 225 15.52 32.84 5.30
N LEU A 226 15.98 32.05 6.26
CA LEU A 226 17.33 32.18 6.84
C LEU A 226 18.28 31.13 6.25
N THR A 227 19.42 31.58 5.72
CA THR A 227 20.48 30.66 5.27
C THR A 227 21.10 29.95 6.48
N LYS A 228 21.07 28.61 6.47
CA LYS A 228 21.67 27.73 7.46
C LYS A 228 22.69 26.80 6.81
N THR A 229 23.70 26.41 7.58
CA THR A 229 24.67 25.40 7.17
C THR A 229 24.16 24.01 7.59
N VAL A 230 24.20 23.03 6.69
CA VAL A 230 23.80 21.65 7.00
C VAL A 230 24.91 20.92 7.79
N PRO A 231 24.59 19.96 8.68
CA PRO A 231 23.25 19.39 8.92
C PRO A 231 22.32 20.33 9.69
N VAL A 232 21.05 20.34 9.31
CA VAL A 232 19.96 21.02 10.03
C VAL A 232 18.94 19.98 10.48
N GLN A 233 18.53 20.07 11.73
CA GLN A 233 17.38 19.32 12.26
C GLN A 233 16.31 20.30 12.69
N LEU A 234 15.06 20.04 12.31
CA LEU A 234 13.88 20.81 12.72
C LEU A 234 12.86 19.86 13.33
N GLN A 235 11.92 20.41 14.10
CA GLN A 235 10.81 19.65 14.70
C GLN A 235 11.28 18.39 15.43
N LEU A 236 12.22 18.56 16.37
CA LEU A 236 12.81 17.45 17.16
C LEU A 236 13.39 16.29 16.31
N GLY A 237 13.83 16.58 15.08
CA GLY A 237 14.42 15.61 14.17
C GLY A 237 13.44 15.02 13.15
N ALA A 238 12.17 15.43 13.18
CA ALA A 238 11.18 15.02 12.17
C ALA A 238 11.51 15.55 10.76
N ILE A 239 12.32 16.61 10.66
CA ILE A 239 12.94 17.05 9.40
C ILE A 239 14.46 17.05 9.58
N ARG A 240 15.16 16.33 8.71
CA ARG A 240 16.62 16.28 8.65
C ARG A 240 17.09 16.76 7.29
N VAL A 241 17.97 17.76 7.28
CA VAL A 241 18.58 18.27 6.05
C VAL A 241 20.09 18.07 6.16
N TYR A 242 20.69 17.36 5.23
CA TYR A 242 22.09 16.95 5.32
C TYR A 242 22.76 16.86 3.95
N GLN A 243 24.09 16.92 3.97
CA GLN A 243 24.91 16.68 2.78
C GLN A 243 25.09 15.16 2.60
N SER A 244 24.77 14.65 1.42
CA SER A 244 25.01 13.25 1.01
C SER A 244 25.82 13.23 -0.28
N GLY A 245 27.15 13.09 -0.16
CA GLY A 245 28.07 13.22 -1.28
C GLY A 245 27.94 14.57 -1.98
N VAL A 246 27.67 14.56 -3.29
CA VAL A 246 27.43 15.78 -4.11
C VAL A 246 25.99 16.29 -4.08
N ALA A 247 25.14 15.68 -3.24
CA ALA A 247 23.75 16.05 -3.08
C ALA A 247 23.47 16.70 -1.72
N VAL A 248 22.49 17.58 -1.68
CA VAL A 248 21.81 17.96 -0.43
C VAL A 248 20.51 17.16 -0.38
N ALA A 249 20.26 16.53 0.76
CA ALA A 249 19.08 15.71 1.02
C ALA A 249 18.23 16.32 2.14
N LEU A 250 16.92 16.28 1.97
CA LEU A 250 15.92 16.51 3.01
C LEU A 250 15.14 15.22 3.22
N GLU A 251 15.07 14.77 4.47
CA GLU A 251 14.41 13.54 4.88
C GLU A 251 13.42 13.84 6.02
N THR A 252 12.23 13.26 5.95
CA THR A 252 11.21 13.35 7.00
C THR A 252 11.02 12.02 7.74
N ASP A 253 10.45 12.09 8.94
CA ASP A 253 10.07 10.93 9.76
C ASP A 253 8.98 10.04 9.15
N PHE A 254 8.13 10.59 8.27
CA PHE A 254 7.14 9.83 7.50
C PHE A 254 7.68 9.28 6.16
N GLY A 255 8.99 9.41 5.89
CA GLY A 255 9.66 8.77 4.76
C GLY A 255 9.67 9.55 3.44
N LEU A 256 9.37 10.86 3.44
CA LEU A 256 9.65 11.71 2.28
C LEU A 256 11.15 11.97 2.19
N LEU A 257 11.75 11.66 1.03
CA LEU A 257 13.14 11.95 0.73
C LEU A 257 13.24 12.80 -0.53
N VAL A 258 13.78 14.02 -0.40
CA VAL A 258 14.05 14.92 -1.52
C VAL A 258 15.56 15.13 -1.63
N THR A 259 16.15 14.77 -2.77
CA THR A 259 17.59 14.95 -3.00
C THR A 259 17.85 15.80 -4.23
N ARG A 260 18.78 16.75 -4.09
CA ARG A 260 19.23 17.61 -5.18
C ARG A 260 20.72 17.40 -5.44
N LYS A 261 21.05 16.84 -6.61
CA LYS A 261 22.44 16.60 -7.03
C LYS A 261 23.03 17.79 -7.80
N ARG A 262 24.31 18.12 -7.54
CA ARG A 262 25.08 19.05 -8.37
C ARG A 262 25.46 18.38 -9.70
N GLY A 263 25.19 19.03 -10.83
CA GLY A 263 25.66 18.55 -12.14
C GLY A 263 27.17 18.70 -12.27
N GLY A 264 27.85 17.66 -12.78
CA GLY A 264 29.27 17.67 -13.10
C GLY A 264 29.53 18.18 -14.53
N VAL A 265 30.61 18.93 -14.73
CA VAL A 265 31.11 19.28 -16.07
C VAL A 265 32.04 18.15 -16.53
N GLY A 266 31.48 17.13 -17.18
CA GLY A 266 32.24 16.03 -17.78
C GLY A 266 31.91 15.90 -19.26
N ARG A 267 32.93 15.99 -20.13
CA ARG A 267 32.81 15.67 -21.57
C ARG A 267 32.60 14.16 -21.72
N GLN A 268 31.38 13.71 -22.01
CA GLN A 268 31.06 12.69 -23.01
C GLN A 268 29.52 12.56 -23.11
N LEU A 269 28.96 12.91 -24.27
CA LEU A 269 27.62 12.53 -24.78
C LEU A 269 26.38 12.94 -23.92
N ALA A 270 25.87 14.15 -24.19
CA ALA A 270 24.48 14.59 -24.01
C ALA A 270 23.77 14.29 -22.66
N SER A 271 24.03 15.09 -21.62
CA SER A 271 23.05 15.60 -20.62
C SER A 271 23.75 16.09 -19.34
N GLY A 272 24.51 17.19 -19.44
CA GLY A 272 25.00 17.92 -18.26
C GLY A 272 23.86 18.67 -17.58
N GLY A 273 22.99 17.97 -16.85
CA GLY A 273 21.82 18.52 -16.15
C GLY A 273 21.87 18.29 -14.63
N HIS A 274 21.30 19.22 -13.86
CA HIS A 274 21.01 19.01 -12.45
C HIS A 274 19.89 17.97 -12.31
N ARG A 275 20.00 17.08 -11.31
CA ARG A 275 19.05 15.99 -11.05
C ARG A 275 18.41 16.16 -9.67
N LEU A 276 17.09 16.18 -9.64
CA LEU A 276 16.26 16.14 -8.44
C LEU A 276 15.58 14.77 -8.37
N GLU A 277 15.62 14.12 -7.21
CA GLU A 277 14.91 12.86 -6.94
C GLU A 277 14.02 13.06 -5.72
N THR A 278 12.74 12.77 -5.85
CA THR A 278 11.76 12.76 -4.75
C THR A 278 11.23 11.34 -4.59
N THR A 279 11.36 10.78 -3.40
CA THR A 279 10.87 9.44 -3.06
C THR A 279 9.82 9.53 -1.96
N VAL A 280 8.71 8.80 -2.12
CA VAL A 280 7.62 8.74 -1.14
C VAL A 280 7.24 7.28 -0.87
N GLY A 281 6.97 6.94 0.39
CA GLY A 281 6.45 5.63 0.80
C GLY A 281 4.97 5.42 0.41
N SER A 282 4.58 4.17 0.17
CA SER A 282 3.31 3.75 -0.45
C SER A 282 2.04 3.97 0.33
N SER A 283 2.12 4.34 1.61
CA SER A 283 0.94 4.81 2.35
C SER A 283 0.39 6.14 1.80
N THR A 284 1.10 6.75 0.85
CA THR A 284 0.75 8.02 0.23
C THR A 284 0.11 7.80 -1.15
N LYS A 285 -1.21 7.98 -1.26
CA LYS A 285 -1.86 8.23 -2.56
C LYS A 285 -1.47 9.64 -3.03
N LEU A 286 -0.48 9.72 -3.91
CA LEU A 286 -0.17 10.93 -4.68
C LEU A 286 -0.86 10.88 -6.03
N MET A 287 -1.37 12.01 -6.52
CA MET A 287 -2.02 12.09 -7.84
C MET A 287 -1.08 11.64 -8.94
N ASP A 288 -1.59 10.71 -9.72
CA ASP A 288 -1.23 10.45 -11.09
C ASP A 288 -2.06 11.38 -12.02
N ARG A 289 -1.50 11.71 -13.18
CA ARG A 289 -2.02 12.45 -14.35
C ARG A 289 -2.21 13.97 -14.34
N SER A 290 -2.38 14.67 -13.23
CA SER A 290 -2.87 16.08 -13.27
C SER A 290 -2.04 17.14 -12.51
N GLY A 291 -0.81 16.83 -12.10
CA GLY A 291 -0.06 17.64 -11.12
C GLY A 291 0.76 18.82 -11.66
N ILE A 292 1.11 18.86 -12.96
CA ILE A 292 1.83 20.03 -13.52
C ILE A 292 0.79 21.11 -13.86
N ALA A 293 0.27 21.77 -12.84
CA ALA A 293 -0.52 22.98 -13.03
C ALA A 293 0.44 24.18 -12.99
N GLU A 294 0.44 24.97 -14.07
CA GLU A 294 1.00 26.33 -14.04
C GLU A 294 0.16 27.15 -13.05
N GLN A 295 0.80 27.70 -12.01
CA GLN A 295 0.23 28.80 -11.22
C GLN A 295 0.70 30.13 -11.80
#